data_AF-A0A355UT65-F1
#
_entry.id   AF-A0A355UT65-F1
#
_cell.length_a   1.000
_cell.length_b   1.000
_cell.length_c   1.000
_cell.angle_alpha   90.00
_cell.angle_beta   90.00
_cell.angle_gamma   90.00
#
_symmetry.space_group_name_H-M   'P 1'
#
loop_
_entity.id
_entity.type
_entity.pdbx_description
1 polymer ?
#
loop_
_entity_poly.entity_id
_entity_poly.type
_entity_poly.pdbx_seq_one_letter_code
_entity_poly.pdbx_strand_id
1 'polypeptide(L)'
;TNDAPGAIMRLQEMGIEGFLTSAATLGVIAQRLVRKLCGKCKISYTPDPHELDYVGYRYDPSNMPTFYKAAGCPECNKGYSGRMGVYEIMKMNDELRDLIAREAGTALIRYAAKQSGMLPLKDYALKLVTNGMTSLDEVIRVTFSGEGEEKLCPKCRNAIGDEFIKCPFCQAELKKMCPNCKARIEEGWKGCPACGTLISV
;
A
#
# COMPACT_ATOMS: atom_id res chain seq x y z
N THR A 1 -7.51 -8.81 9.60
CA THR A 1 -6.43 -8.85 8.59
C THR A 1 -5.65 -7.55 8.63
N ASN A 2 -4.56 -7.43 7.84
CA ASN A 2 -3.74 -6.22 7.83
C ASN A 2 -4.29 -5.12 6.90
N ASP A 3 -5.04 -5.52 5.89
CA ASP A 3 -5.70 -4.68 4.88
C ASP A 3 -7.00 -5.36 4.38
N ALA A 4 -7.75 -4.67 3.51
CA ALA A 4 -9.01 -5.14 2.96
C ALA A 4 -8.83 -6.25 1.91
N PRO A 5 -7.91 -6.16 0.92
CA PRO A 5 -7.65 -7.26 -0.01
C PRO A 5 -7.16 -8.54 0.70
N GLY A 6 -6.32 -8.41 1.73
CA GLY A 6 -5.84 -9.56 2.50
C GLY A 6 -6.93 -10.27 3.29
N ALA A 7 -8.09 -9.65 3.53
CA ALA A 7 -9.25 -10.34 4.09
C ALA A 7 -9.77 -11.43 3.15
N ILE A 8 -9.77 -11.18 1.85
CA ILE A 8 -10.20 -12.17 0.85
C ILE A 8 -9.25 -13.37 0.86
N MET A 9 -7.95 -13.10 0.84
CA MET A 9 -6.92 -14.15 0.91
C MET A 9 -7.08 -14.98 2.19
N ARG A 10 -7.37 -14.35 3.34
CA ARG A 10 -7.62 -15.11 4.59
C ARG A 10 -8.86 -16.00 4.53
N LEU A 11 -9.93 -15.58 3.87
CA LEU A 11 -11.11 -16.43 3.68
C LEU A 11 -10.76 -17.66 2.83
N GLN A 12 -9.96 -17.48 1.77
CA GLN A 12 -9.47 -18.58 0.93
C GLN A 12 -8.54 -19.52 1.70
N GLU A 13 -7.61 -18.99 2.49
CA GLU A 13 -6.75 -19.79 3.39
C GLU A 13 -7.55 -20.60 4.42
N MET A 14 -8.72 -20.10 4.82
CA MET A 14 -9.65 -20.79 5.72
C MET A 14 -10.52 -21.84 5.01
N GLY A 15 -10.31 -22.08 3.71
CA GLY A 15 -11.01 -23.08 2.91
C GLY A 15 -12.32 -22.58 2.29
N ILE A 16 -12.55 -21.26 2.24
CA ILE A 16 -13.72 -20.70 1.56
C ILE A 16 -13.36 -20.48 0.09
N GLU A 17 -14.04 -21.20 -0.79
CA GLU A 17 -13.87 -21.11 -2.23
C GLU A 17 -14.00 -19.67 -2.76
N GLY A 18 -13.16 -19.29 -3.71
CA GLY A 18 -13.13 -17.94 -4.28
C GLY A 18 -14.47 -17.50 -4.85
N PHE A 19 -15.20 -18.41 -5.52
CA PHE A 19 -16.51 -18.10 -6.10
C PHE A 19 -17.59 -17.79 -5.04
N LEU A 20 -17.55 -18.46 -3.88
CA LEU A 20 -18.46 -18.17 -2.77
C LEU A 20 -18.14 -16.81 -2.18
N THR A 21 -16.85 -16.54 -1.99
CA THR A 21 -16.38 -15.26 -1.46
C THR A 21 -16.78 -14.10 -2.37
N SER A 22 -16.62 -14.25 -3.69
CA SER A 22 -16.98 -13.20 -4.66
C SER A 22 -18.50 -12.97 -4.75
N ALA A 23 -19.30 -14.03 -4.65
CA ALA A 23 -20.75 -13.93 -4.73
C ALA A 23 -21.39 -13.36 -3.45
N ALA A 24 -20.90 -13.75 -2.27
CA ALA A 24 -21.51 -13.38 -0.99
C ALA A 24 -21.02 -12.03 -0.43
N THR A 25 -19.83 -11.57 -0.82
CA THR A 25 -19.20 -10.38 -0.24
C THR A 25 -19.60 -9.10 -0.98
N LEU A 26 -20.23 -8.14 -0.29
CA LEU A 26 -20.55 -6.81 -0.84
C LEU A 26 -19.35 -5.85 -0.82
N GLY A 27 -18.43 -6.05 0.11
CA GLY A 27 -17.23 -5.26 0.27
C GLY A 27 -16.52 -5.61 1.57
N VAL A 28 -15.31 -5.09 1.72
CA VAL A 28 -14.47 -5.27 2.91
C VAL A 28 -14.03 -3.90 3.40
N ILE A 29 -14.11 -3.69 4.71
CA ILE A 29 -13.58 -2.49 5.37
C ILE A 29 -12.43 -2.93 6.27
N ALA A 30 -11.24 -2.39 6.03
CA ALA A 30 -10.15 -2.43 6.98
C ALA A 30 -10.07 -1.10 7.73
N GLN A 31 -9.79 -1.17 9.03
CA GLN A 31 -9.74 0.00 9.90
C GLN A 31 -8.50 -0.03 10.79
N ARG A 32 -7.91 1.17 10.98
CA ARG A 32 -6.95 1.45 12.06
C ARG A 32 -7.38 2.68 12.84
N LEU A 33 -6.84 2.82 14.05
CA LEU A 33 -7.02 4.03 14.87
C LEU A 33 -5.68 4.76 15.00
N VAL A 34 -5.69 6.03 14.62
CA VAL A 34 -4.60 6.97 14.87
C VAL A 34 -4.97 7.92 15.99
N ARG A 35 -3.97 8.36 16.76
CA ARG A 35 -4.11 9.40 17.77
C ARG A 35 -4.19 10.76 17.09
N LYS A 36 -5.11 11.61 17.51
CA LYS A 36 -5.25 12.97 16.98
C LYS A 36 -4.26 13.89 17.70
N LEU A 37 -3.52 14.69 16.95
CA LEU A 37 -2.62 15.70 17.51
C LEU A 37 -3.41 16.69 18.38
N CYS A 38 -2.85 17.05 19.53
CA CYS A 38 -3.46 18.04 20.41
C CYS A 38 -3.49 19.40 19.71
N GLY A 39 -4.67 20.00 19.59
CA GLY A 39 -4.84 21.33 18.97
C GLY A 39 -4.16 22.46 19.74
N LYS A 40 -3.86 22.28 21.05
CA LYS A 40 -3.23 23.30 21.90
C LYS A 40 -1.70 23.30 21.85
N CYS A 41 -1.07 22.16 21.56
CA CYS A 41 0.39 22.01 21.69
C CYS A 41 1.08 21.35 20.49
N LYS A 42 0.37 21.10 19.38
CA LYS A 42 1.05 20.62 18.16
C LYS A 42 2.03 21.70 17.67
N ILE A 43 3.19 21.27 17.22
CA ILE A 43 4.23 22.16 16.68
C ILE A 43 4.54 21.80 15.24
N SER A 44 4.73 22.81 14.39
CA SER A 44 5.17 22.58 13.03
C SER A 44 6.62 22.11 13.01
N TYR A 45 6.96 21.27 12.05
CA TYR A 45 8.33 20.88 11.77
C TYR A 45 8.50 20.56 10.29
N THR A 46 9.76 20.55 9.84
CA THR A 46 10.13 20.07 8.51
C THR A 46 10.62 18.63 8.67
N PRO A 47 9.91 17.63 8.13
CA PRO A 47 10.38 16.25 8.16
C PRO A 47 11.65 16.09 7.33
N ASP A 48 12.52 15.20 7.78
CA ASP A 48 13.69 14.81 6.99
C ASP A 48 13.25 14.01 5.75
N PRO A 49 13.92 14.13 4.59
CA PRO A 49 13.59 13.35 3.40
C PRO A 49 13.53 11.84 3.64
N HIS A 50 14.36 11.28 4.54
CA HIS A 50 14.31 9.86 4.88
C HIS A 50 13.04 9.47 5.64
N GLU A 51 12.53 10.35 6.51
CA GLU A 51 11.26 10.12 7.23
C GLU A 51 10.08 10.05 6.26
N LEU A 52 10.06 10.94 5.27
CA LEU A 52 9.05 10.96 4.21
C LEU A 52 9.17 9.74 3.30
N ASP A 53 10.40 9.39 2.93
CA ASP A 53 10.67 8.23 2.09
C ASP A 53 10.19 6.94 2.76
N TYR A 54 10.45 6.79 4.06
CA TYR A 54 10.06 5.64 4.85
C TYR A 54 8.54 5.40 4.81
N VAL A 55 7.74 6.46 4.94
CA VAL A 55 6.26 6.35 4.84
C VAL A 55 5.75 6.33 3.38
N GLY A 56 6.64 6.47 2.39
CA GLY A 56 6.29 6.52 0.98
C GLY A 56 5.65 7.84 0.54
N TYR A 57 5.87 8.93 1.28
CA TYR A 57 5.47 10.27 0.89
C TYR A 57 6.54 10.88 -0.03
N ARG A 58 6.13 11.36 -1.21
CA ARG A 58 7.05 11.98 -2.16
C ARG A 58 7.48 13.35 -1.66
N TYR A 59 8.78 13.53 -1.43
CA TYR A 59 9.35 14.84 -1.16
C TYR A 59 9.28 15.72 -2.41
N ASP A 60 8.67 16.90 -2.29
CA ASP A 60 8.61 17.93 -3.32
C ASP A 60 8.78 19.31 -2.67
N PRO A 61 10.00 19.89 -2.69
CA PRO A 61 10.30 21.18 -2.05
C PRO A 61 9.35 22.31 -2.45
N SER A 62 8.81 22.26 -3.67
CA SER A 62 7.94 23.31 -4.22
C SER A 62 6.50 23.22 -3.72
N ASN A 63 6.11 22.07 -3.13
CA ASN A 63 4.72 21.79 -2.74
C ASN A 63 4.63 20.92 -1.47
N MET A 64 5.41 21.27 -0.44
CA MET A 64 5.35 20.57 0.85
C MET A 64 4.21 21.13 1.73
N PRO A 65 3.33 20.26 2.27
CA PRO A 65 2.39 20.68 3.31
C PRO A 65 3.12 20.96 4.63
N THR A 66 2.47 21.65 5.55
CA THR A 66 2.99 21.82 6.91
C THR A 66 2.79 20.54 7.71
N PHE A 67 3.89 19.94 8.18
CA PHE A 67 3.85 18.78 9.06
C PHE A 67 3.85 19.21 10.52
N TYR A 68 3.21 18.39 11.35
CA TYR A 68 3.07 18.65 12.78
C TYR A 68 3.50 17.45 13.60
N LYS A 69 4.17 17.71 14.73
CA LYS A 69 4.54 16.70 15.72
C LYS A 69 3.95 17.01 17.10
N ALA A 70 3.89 15.98 17.93
CA ALA A 70 3.41 16.05 19.29
C ALA A 70 4.47 16.72 20.20
N ALA A 71 4.11 17.80 20.90
CA ALA A 71 4.98 18.43 21.91
C ALA A 71 4.61 18.05 23.36
N GLY A 72 3.31 17.95 23.65
CA GLY A 72 2.80 17.69 25.00
C GLY A 72 2.43 18.96 25.77
N CYS A 73 1.35 18.88 26.53
CA CYS A 73 0.89 19.89 27.47
C CYS A 73 -0.02 19.23 28.53
N PRO A 74 -0.37 19.94 29.63
CA PRO A 74 -1.22 19.39 30.71
C PRO A 74 -2.60 18.89 30.26
N GLU A 75 -3.09 19.35 29.11
CA GLU A 75 -4.44 19.11 28.58
C GLU A 75 -4.53 17.89 27.65
N CYS A 76 -3.43 17.15 27.48
CA CYS A 76 -3.35 16.06 26.50
C CYS A 76 -2.52 14.88 27.00
N ASN A 77 -2.62 13.75 26.32
CA ASN A 77 -1.79 12.59 26.60
C ASN A 77 -0.59 12.57 25.63
N LYS A 78 0.57 13.04 26.11
CA LYS A 78 1.83 13.06 25.35
C LYS A 78 1.70 13.72 23.96
N GLY A 79 0.98 14.84 23.90
CA GLY A 79 0.78 15.64 22.68
C GLY A 79 -0.37 15.17 21.78
N TYR A 80 -1.18 14.21 22.22
CA TYR A 80 -2.37 13.72 21.51
C TYR A 80 -3.64 13.89 22.35
N SER A 81 -4.76 14.20 21.70
CA SER A 81 -6.09 14.32 22.33
C SER A 81 -7.16 13.68 21.45
N GLY A 82 -7.62 12.50 21.87
CA GLY A 82 -8.58 11.69 21.12
C GLY A 82 -7.94 10.80 20.05
N ARG A 83 -8.79 10.10 19.30
CA ARG A 83 -8.43 9.18 18.22
C ARG A 83 -9.32 9.42 17.00
N MET A 84 -8.84 9.05 15.83
CA MET A 84 -9.57 9.10 14.57
C MET A 84 -9.43 7.75 13.84
N GLY A 85 -10.46 7.39 13.10
CA GLY A 85 -10.44 6.22 12.24
C GLY A 85 -9.72 6.49 10.93
N VAL A 86 -8.89 5.54 10.52
CA VAL A 86 -8.33 5.43 9.17
C VAL A 86 -9.00 4.23 8.53
N TYR A 87 -9.56 4.43 7.34
CA TYR A 87 -10.39 3.43 6.69
C TYR A 87 -9.86 3.11 5.30
N GLU A 88 -9.89 1.83 4.97
CA GLU A 88 -9.69 1.32 3.62
C GLU A 88 -10.92 0.52 3.25
N ILE A 89 -11.65 1.00 2.24
CA ILE A 89 -12.97 0.50 1.88
C ILE A 89 -12.86 -0.10 0.48
N MET A 90 -12.84 -1.42 0.42
CA MET A 90 -12.86 -2.18 -0.83
C MET A 90 -14.30 -2.55 -1.16
N LYS A 91 -14.94 -1.80 -2.06
CA LYS A 91 -16.28 -2.14 -2.54
C LYS A 91 -16.19 -3.21 -3.62
N MET A 92 -17.00 -4.26 -3.51
CA MET A 92 -17.02 -5.31 -4.54
C MET A 92 -17.60 -4.77 -5.85
N ASN A 93 -16.94 -5.09 -6.97
CA ASN A 93 -17.40 -4.84 -8.33
C ASN A 93 -17.13 -6.08 -9.21
N ASP A 94 -17.53 -6.05 -10.47
CA ASP A 94 -17.45 -7.23 -11.34
C ASP A 94 -16.01 -7.65 -11.64
N GLU A 95 -15.07 -6.70 -11.76
CA GLU A 95 -13.65 -7.01 -11.93
C GLU A 95 -13.07 -7.73 -10.69
N LEU A 96 -13.32 -7.21 -9.49
CA LEU A 96 -12.89 -7.83 -8.25
C LEU A 96 -13.54 -9.20 -8.08
N ARG A 97 -14.81 -9.37 -8.44
CA ARG A 97 -15.48 -10.67 -8.37
C ARG A 97 -14.80 -11.71 -9.24
N ASP A 98 -14.47 -11.34 -10.48
CA ASP A 98 -13.78 -12.23 -11.42
C ASP A 98 -12.37 -12.58 -10.91
N LEU A 99 -11.61 -11.59 -10.45
CA LEU A 99 -10.28 -11.80 -9.89
C LEU A 99 -10.30 -12.75 -8.68
N ILE A 100 -11.26 -12.57 -7.78
CA ILE A 100 -11.39 -13.39 -6.57
C ILE A 100 -11.86 -14.80 -6.91
N ALA A 101 -12.82 -14.94 -7.84
CA ALA A 101 -13.31 -16.24 -8.29
C ALA A 101 -12.22 -17.09 -8.95
N ARG A 102 -11.25 -16.45 -9.61
CA ARG A 102 -10.07 -17.10 -10.23
C ARG A 102 -8.87 -17.21 -9.30
N GLU A 103 -9.04 -16.87 -8.02
CA GLU A 103 -7.97 -16.93 -7.01
C GLU A 103 -6.73 -16.12 -7.40
N ALA A 104 -6.95 -14.94 -7.98
CA ALA A 104 -5.88 -14.02 -8.31
C ALA A 104 -5.07 -13.61 -7.06
N GLY A 105 -3.78 -13.34 -7.26
CA GLY A 105 -2.91 -12.87 -6.19
C GLY A 105 -3.39 -11.53 -5.58
N THR A 106 -3.15 -11.37 -4.28
CA THR A 106 -3.58 -10.19 -3.49
C THR A 106 -3.10 -8.86 -4.08
N ALA A 107 -1.93 -8.83 -4.72
CA ALA A 107 -1.42 -7.62 -5.38
C ALA A 107 -2.29 -7.16 -6.55
N LEU A 108 -2.78 -8.10 -7.37
CA LEU A 108 -3.70 -7.80 -8.47
C LEU A 108 -5.08 -7.34 -7.96
N ILE A 109 -5.61 -8.01 -6.93
CA ILE A 109 -6.86 -7.60 -6.26
C ILE A 109 -6.72 -6.19 -5.70
N ARG A 110 -5.61 -5.89 -5.00
CA ARG A 110 -5.33 -4.57 -4.45
C ARG A 110 -5.22 -3.52 -5.56
N TYR A 111 -4.56 -3.84 -6.66
CA TYR A 111 -4.46 -2.95 -7.82
C TYR A 111 -5.84 -2.60 -8.38
N ALA A 112 -6.68 -3.60 -8.69
CA ALA A 112 -8.03 -3.39 -9.20
C ALA A 112 -8.91 -2.58 -8.23
N ALA A 113 -8.80 -2.88 -6.93
CA ALA A 113 -9.50 -2.14 -5.89
C ALA A 113 -9.08 -0.65 -5.87
N LYS A 114 -7.77 -0.36 -5.98
CA LYS A 114 -7.27 1.02 -6.05
C LYS A 114 -7.77 1.74 -7.31
N GLN A 115 -7.78 1.07 -8.47
CA GLN A 115 -8.36 1.65 -9.70
C GLN A 115 -9.85 1.94 -9.55
N SER A 116 -10.54 1.15 -8.73
CA SER A 116 -11.96 1.31 -8.41
C SER A 116 -12.24 2.33 -7.28
N GLY A 117 -11.23 3.10 -6.87
CA GLY A 117 -11.36 4.18 -5.88
C GLY A 117 -11.10 3.78 -4.43
N MET A 118 -10.66 2.54 -4.16
CA MET A 118 -10.19 2.17 -2.82
C MET A 118 -8.97 3.02 -2.44
N LEU A 119 -9.04 3.70 -1.31
CA LEU A 119 -7.91 4.42 -0.73
C LEU A 119 -7.23 3.53 0.32
N PRO A 120 -5.95 3.16 0.13
CA PRO A 120 -5.23 2.36 1.11
C PRO A 120 -5.14 3.01 2.49
N LEU A 121 -5.04 2.21 3.56
CA LEU A 121 -4.89 2.71 4.93
C LEU A 121 -3.74 3.73 5.06
N LYS A 122 -2.59 3.43 4.45
CA LYS A 122 -1.42 4.32 4.46
C LYS A 122 -1.70 5.64 3.77
N ASP A 123 -2.32 5.60 2.60
CA ASP A 123 -2.62 6.78 1.80
C ASP A 123 -3.67 7.67 2.49
N TYR A 124 -4.67 7.06 3.16
CA TYR A 124 -5.61 7.78 4.02
C TYR A 124 -4.86 8.43 5.20
N ALA A 125 -4.04 7.67 5.92
CA ALA A 125 -3.31 8.18 7.09
C ALA A 125 -2.39 9.36 6.71
N LEU A 126 -1.71 9.28 5.57
CA LEU A 126 -0.91 10.39 5.03
C LEU A 126 -1.75 11.63 4.74
N LYS A 127 -2.96 11.49 4.18
CA LYS A 127 -3.89 12.64 4.02
C LYS A 127 -4.24 13.31 5.35
N LEU A 128 -4.37 12.53 6.44
CA LEU A 128 -4.61 13.11 7.77
C LEU A 128 -3.39 13.87 8.30
N VAL A 129 -2.18 13.43 7.96
CA VAL A 129 -0.93 14.12 8.30
C VAL A 129 -0.84 15.44 7.54
N THR A 130 -1.08 15.44 6.24
CA THR A 130 -1.04 16.68 5.43
C THR A 130 -2.08 17.71 5.88
N ASN A 131 -3.18 17.25 6.48
CA ASN A 131 -4.21 18.10 7.10
C ASN A 131 -3.89 18.50 8.55
N GLY A 132 -2.71 18.13 9.07
CA GLY A 132 -2.26 18.44 10.43
C GLY A 132 -3.12 17.85 11.54
N MET A 133 -3.81 16.74 11.27
CA MET A 133 -4.68 16.05 12.23
C MET A 133 -3.94 14.97 13.03
N THR A 134 -2.93 14.32 12.43
CA THR A 134 -2.08 13.29 13.04
C THR A 134 -0.62 13.52 12.64
N SER A 135 0.31 12.76 13.22
CA SER A 135 1.76 12.83 12.95
C SER A 135 2.22 11.71 12.01
N LEU A 136 3.43 11.87 11.44
CA LEU A 136 4.11 10.80 10.69
C LEU A 136 4.38 9.57 11.57
N ASP A 137 4.72 9.77 12.86
CA ASP A 137 4.88 8.68 13.84
C ASP A 137 3.63 7.78 13.92
N GLU A 138 2.44 8.38 13.85
CA GLU A 138 1.19 7.63 13.90
C GLU A 138 0.94 6.84 12.62
N VAL A 139 1.34 7.36 11.46
CA VAL A 139 1.29 6.61 10.20
C VAL A 139 2.18 5.38 10.35
N ILE A 140 3.44 5.58 10.77
CA ILE A 140 4.41 4.49 10.94
C ILE A 140 3.83 3.40 11.86
N ARG A 141 3.30 3.82 13.02
CA ARG A 141 2.74 2.91 14.02
C ARG A 141 1.57 2.07 13.50
N VAL A 142 0.72 2.62 12.63
CA VAL A 142 -0.51 1.93 12.19
C VAL A 142 -0.40 1.18 10.86
N THR A 143 0.58 1.53 10.01
CA THR A 143 0.73 0.93 8.68
C THR A 143 1.87 -0.08 8.58
N PHE A 144 2.89 -0.02 9.44
CA PHE A 144 4.05 -0.91 9.38
C PHE A 144 4.03 -2.06 10.41
N SER A 145 2.94 -2.18 11.17
CA SER A 145 2.76 -3.22 12.18
C SER A 145 2.30 -4.58 11.62
N GLY A 146 2.49 -4.84 10.32
CA GLY A 146 2.11 -6.09 9.66
C GLY A 146 3.29 -6.70 8.91
N GLU A 147 3.65 -7.93 9.26
CA GLU A 147 4.70 -8.69 8.58
C GLU A 147 4.30 -8.98 7.14
N GLY A 148 5.16 -8.55 6.23
CA GLY A 148 4.99 -8.68 4.78
C GLY A 148 5.75 -7.55 4.11
N GLU A 149 6.97 -7.82 3.64
CA GLU A 149 7.68 -6.90 2.77
C GLU A 149 6.88 -6.74 1.47
N GLU A 150 6.01 -5.74 1.40
CA GLU A 150 5.38 -5.36 0.14
C GLU A 150 6.49 -4.92 -0.80
N LYS A 151 6.73 -5.69 -1.87
CA LYS A 151 7.63 -5.27 -2.94
C LYS A 151 7.12 -3.94 -3.50
N LEU A 152 7.99 -2.94 -3.50
CA LEU A 152 7.68 -1.60 -4.00
C LEU A 152 8.33 -1.39 -5.36
N CYS A 153 7.63 -0.69 -6.26
CA CYS A 153 8.22 -0.26 -7.52
C CYS A 153 9.41 0.68 -7.25
N PRO A 154 10.60 0.44 -7.84
CA PRO A 154 11.78 1.28 -7.59
C PRO A 154 11.63 2.72 -8.08
N LYS A 155 10.77 2.96 -9.09
CA LYS A 155 10.51 4.29 -9.64
C LYS A 155 9.45 5.10 -8.88
N CYS A 156 8.26 4.52 -8.65
CA CYS A 156 7.13 5.27 -8.08
C CYS A 156 6.70 4.80 -6.68
N ARG A 157 7.37 3.79 -6.11
CA ARG A 157 7.13 3.25 -4.76
C ARG A 157 5.73 2.73 -4.47
N ASN A 158 4.87 2.55 -5.48
CA ASN A 158 3.62 1.81 -5.30
C ASN A 158 3.92 0.33 -5.07
N ALA A 159 3.10 -0.32 -4.23
CA ALA A 159 3.16 -1.77 -4.03
C ALA A 159 2.93 -2.51 -5.36
N ILE A 160 3.76 -3.51 -5.62
CA ILE A 160 3.76 -4.33 -6.83
C ILE A 160 3.79 -5.81 -6.44
N GLY A 161 3.09 -6.63 -7.22
CA GLY A 161 3.12 -8.07 -7.09
C GLY A 161 4.19 -8.73 -7.97
N ASP A 162 4.55 -9.95 -7.61
CA ASP A 162 5.51 -10.80 -8.32
C ASP A 162 5.03 -11.29 -9.68
N GLU A 163 3.82 -10.93 -10.09
CA GLU A 163 3.22 -11.14 -11.41
C GLU A 163 3.51 -9.98 -12.38
N PHE A 164 3.70 -8.75 -11.90
CA PHE A 164 3.85 -7.59 -12.78
C PHE A 164 5.18 -7.57 -13.53
N ILE A 165 5.14 -7.37 -14.85
CA ILE A 165 6.32 -7.21 -15.71
C ILE A 165 6.75 -5.74 -15.76
N LYS A 166 5.75 -4.85 -15.86
CA LYS A 166 5.91 -3.40 -15.73
C LYS A 166 5.06 -2.91 -14.57
N CYS A 167 5.52 -1.87 -13.89
CA CYS A 167 4.76 -1.23 -12.82
C CYS A 167 3.46 -0.67 -13.42
N PRO A 168 2.29 -1.08 -12.92
CA PRO A 168 1.03 -0.65 -13.51
C PRO A 168 0.72 0.83 -13.18
N PHE A 169 1.48 1.45 -12.28
CA PHE A 169 1.29 2.85 -11.89
C PHE A 169 2.19 3.85 -12.63
N CYS A 170 3.42 3.45 -13.00
CA CYS A 170 4.39 4.35 -13.63
C CYS A 170 5.15 3.75 -14.82
N GLN A 171 4.75 2.54 -15.24
CA GLN A 171 5.30 1.79 -16.36
C GLN A 171 6.81 1.46 -16.29
N ALA A 172 7.41 1.59 -15.11
CA ALA A 172 8.79 1.15 -14.89
C ALA A 172 8.91 -0.35 -15.16
N GLU A 173 10.00 -0.78 -15.80
CA GLU A 173 10.28 -2.20 -15.96
C GLU A 173 10.62 -2.82 -14.60
N LEU A 174 9.88 -3.86 -14.23
CA LEU A 174 10.07 -4.56 -12.95
C LEU A 174 10.81 -5.88 -13.13
N LYS A 175 10.73 -6.47 -14.32
CA LYS A 175 11.36 -7.74 -14.65
C LYS A 175 11.96 -7.68 -16.03
N LYS A 176 13.12 -8.31 -16.19
CA LYS A 176 13.75 -8.51 -17.49
C LYS A 176 12.94 -9.55 -18.29
N MET A 177 12.79 -9.30 -19.58
CA MET A 177 12.18 -10.23 -20.53
C MET A 177 13.22 -10.68 -21.54
N CYS A 178 13.14 -11.92 -21.99
CA CYS A 178 13.98 -12.41 -23.08
C CYS A 178 13.75 -11.55 -24.33
N PRO A 179 14.81 -11.01 -24.97
CA PRO A 179 14.66 -10.16 -26.15
C PRO A 179 14.10 -10.91 -27.37
N ASN A 180 14.20 -12.24 -27.39
CA ASN A 180 13.73 -13.07 -28.49
C ASN A 180 12.27 -13.52 -28.28
N CYS A 181 12.01 -14.34 -27.25
CA CYS A 181 10.70 -14.96 -27.06
C CYS A 181 9.81 -14.26 -26.03
N LYS A 182 10.27 -13.17 -25.42
CA LYS A 182 9.54 -12.43 -24.37
C LYS A 182 9.21 -13.23 -23.10
N ALA A 183 9.78 -14.43 -22.92
CA ALA A 183 9.68 -15.14 -21.66
C ALA A 183 10.36 -14.37 -20.51
N ARG A 184 9.87 -14.53 -19.28
CA ARG A 184 10.49 -13.95 -18.08
C ARG A 184 11.89 -14.52 -17.88
N ILE A 185 12.83 -13.64 -17.56
CA ILE A 185 14.22 -14.02 -17.23
C ILE A 185 14.59 -13.44 -15.87
N GLU A 186 15.33 -14.19 -15.08
CA GLU A 186 15.82 -13.74 -13.76
C GLU A 186 17.25 -13.22 -13.84
N GLU A 187 17.63 -12.44 -12.83
CA GLU A 187 18.96 -11.88 -12.73
C GLU A 187 20.00 -13.00 -12.48
N GLY A 188 21.09 -12.98 -13.24
CA GLY A 188 22.13 -14.02 -13.20
C GLY A 188 21.90 -15.23 -14.13
N TRP A 189 20.74 -15.33 -14.80
CA TRP A 189 20.52 -16.36 -15.81
C TRP A 189 21.37 -16.11 -17.06
N LYS A 190 22.11 -17.13 -17.51
CA LYS A 190 22.96 -17.06 -18.71
C LYS A 190 22.19 -17.22 -20.02
N GLY A 191 20.96 -17.75 -19.95
CA GLY A 191 20.13 -18.01 -21.13
C GLY A 191 18.66 -18.13 -20.76
N CYS A 192 17.81 -17.87 -21.74
CA CYS A 192 16.37 -17.97 -21.61
C CYS A 192 15.93 -19.45 -21.53
N PRO A 193 15.18 -19.88 -20.50
CA PRO A 193 14.76 -21.27 -20.37
C PRO A 193 13.73 -21.69 -21.41
N ALA A 194 13.01 -20.74 -22.02
CA ALA A 194 11.95 -21.04 -22.97
C ALA A 194 12.47 -21.25 -24.41
N CYS A 195 13.50 -20.51 -24.82
CA CYS A 195 13.99 -20.56 -26.21
C CYS A 195 15.52 -20.70 -26.35
N GLY A 196 16.25 -20.78 -25.24
CA GLY A 196 17.71 -20.96 -25.25
C GLY A 196 18.52 -19.71 -25.61
N THR A 197 17.90 -18.57 -25.91
CA THR A 197 18.62 -17.31 -26.22
C THR A 197 19.53 -16.90 -25.06
N LEU A 198 20.82 -16.74 -25.31
CA LEU A 198 21.79 -16.24 -24.34
C LEU A 198 21.44 -14.81 -23.91
N ILE A 199 21.48 -14.57 -22.60
CA ILE A 199 21.17 -13.26 -22.01
C ILE A 199 22.51 -12.60 -21.73
N SER A 200 22.79 -11.49 -22.40
CA SER A 200 24.00 -10.69 -22.16
C SER A 200 24.01 -10.22 -20.70
N VAL A 201 25.15 -10.44 -20.03
CA VAL A 201 25.44 -9.94 -18.67
C VAL A 201 25.34 -8.42 -18.65
#